data_AF-A0A261B4J9-F1
#
_entry.id   AF-A0A261B4J9-F1
#
_cell.length_a   1.000
_cell.length_b   1.000
_cell.length_c   1.000
_cell.angle_alpha   90.00
_cell.angle_beta   90.00
_cell.angle_gamma   90.00
#
_symmetry.space_group_name_H-M   'P 1'
#
loop_
_entity.id
_entity.type
_entity.pdbx_description
1 polymer ?
#
loop_
_entity_poly.entity_id
_entity_poly.type
_entity_poly.pdbx_seq_one_letter_code
_entity_poly.pdbx_strand_id
1 'polypeptide(L)'
;MIYPQMRNFKHESKRERIIRERVTAGLCSELHLSANTVQTNNLSITSASVAPEDYAKIVSHLQSAVCLNVARRVACPAHDSKLWTDVEKKKYPILRFLWKIIVVIMSILYVLLPPYPPKLFRKIVFCCPQKGRYYYLIAAKGATRRACFRASEADGYDHLSICLPQMIRPKVRAIDVFYHLLRCKVFTLPYNEKHKICAMELVCEQSIRWLHRDKNRKNRLRSPNLIIFSQPNSSDLGCCLMMDPNFADIADFLQCDLLIFDYPGYGVSEGTTNEQNVYAAIESVMKYAMDQLGYPAEKIILIGFSLGTAAMVHVAEMYKVAALVLIAPFTSFFRIVCRRPSVVRPWFDMFPSLEKSRKVTSPTLICHGEKDYIVGHEHGVQLKDTIPDCELHLLKNASHQGIFCEREMWDRVEQFLGTRVGITRNWINHLQSEPSTSPAEISEVIENPVSSRTVERVTGDPKFHGKSINLENGIGLN
;
A
#
# COMPACT_ATOMS: atom_id res chain seq x y z
N MET A 1 -26.87 -28.91 43.44
CA MET A 1 -26.76 -30.36 43.10
C MET A 1 -27.45 -30.60 41.78
N ILE A 2 -26.99 -31.62 41.04
CA ILE A 2 -27.44 -32.11 39.73
C ILE A 2 -26.71 -31.47 38.53
N TYR A 3 -25.55 -32.08 38.24
CA TYR A 3 -24.88 -32.07 36.92
C TYR A 3 -25.75 -32.84 35.90
N PRO A 4 -25.80 -32.44 34.62
CA PRO A 4 -26.08 -33.36 33.53
C PRO A 4 -24.78 -34.03 33.06
N GLN A 5 -24.85 -35.34 32.90
CA GLN A 5 -23.77 -36.25 32.54
C GLN A 5 -23.16 -35.95 31.16
N MET A 6 -21.83 -35.93 31.10
CA MET A 6 -21.09 -36.07 29.85
C MET A 6 -21.45 -37.40 29.19
N ARG A 7 -21.97 -37.36 27.95
CA ARG A 7 -21.96 -38.50 27.04
C ARG A 7 -20.82 -38.34 26.03
N ASN A 8 -20.04 -39.40 25.93
CA ASN A 8 -18.83 -39.57 25.13
C ASN A 8 -18.95 -39.00 23.70
N PHE A 9 -18.14 -37.99 23.39
CA PHE A 9 -17.81 -37.64 22.02
C PHE A 9 -16.96 -38.77 21.43
N LYS A 10 -17.56 -39.55 20.53
CA LYS A 10 -16.81 -40.37 19.57
C LYS A 10 -15.95 -39.42 18.73
N HIS A 11 -14.69 -39.81 18.51
CA HIS A 11 -13.73 -39.16 17.65
C HIS A 11 -14.35 -38.84 16.28
N GLU A 12 -14.68 -37.57 16.05
CA GLU A 12 -15.02 -37.04 14.72
C GLU A 12 -13.73 -37.01 13.90
N SER A 13 -13.77 -37.55 12.70
CA SER A 13 -12.56 -37.75 11.90
C SER A 13 -12.09 -36.41 11.31
N LYS A 14 -10.78 -36.25 11.15
CA LYS A 14 -10.13 -35.07 10.55
C LYS A 14 -10.71 -34.67 9.17
N ARG A 15 -11.46 -35.56 8.52
CA ARG A 15 -12.11 -35.37 7.22
C ARG A 15 -13.43 -34.59 7.31
N GLU A 16 -14.19 -34.71 8.40
CA GLU A 16 -15.48 -34.02 8.58
C GLU A 16 -15.30 -32.54 8.93
N ARG A 17 -14.20 -32.20 9.63
CA ARG A 17 -13.81 -30.81 9.90
C ARG A 17 -13.43 -30.04 8.62
N ILE A 18 -12.80 -30.70 7.65
CA ILE A 18 -12.42 -30.10 6.35
C ILE A 18 -13.66 -29.83 5.49
N ILE A 19 -14.72 -30.64 5.61
CA ILE A 19 -15.96 -30.43 4.85
C ILE A 19 -16.73 -29.23 5.41
N ARG A 20 -16.76 -29.04 6.73
CA ARG A 20 -17.44 -27.88 7.34
C ARG A 20 -16.69 -26.56 7.12
N GLU A 21 -15.35 -26.57 7.16
CA GLU A 21 -14.53 -25.39 6.83
C GLU A 21 -14.58 -25.03 5.32
N ARG A 22 -14.90 -25.99 4.43
CA ARG A 22 -15.13 -25.72 2.99
C ARG A 22 -16.50 -25.13 2.68
N VAL A 23 -17.50 -25.26 3.55
CA VAL A 23 -18.84 -24.68 3.33
C VAL A 23 -18.88 -23.18 3.70
N THR A 24 -17.96 -22.70 4.55
CA THR A 24 -17.79 -21.26 4.83
C THR A 24 -16.85 -20.52 3.87
N ALA A 25 -16.16 -21.24 2.96
CA ALA A 25 -15.32 -20.66 1.92
C ALA A 25 -16.07 -20.46 0.57
N GLY A 26 -17.39 -20.64 0.56
CA GLY A 26 -18.25 -20.61 -0.63
C GLY A 26 -18.78 -19.24 -1.05
N LEU A 27 -18.24 -18.13 -0.54
CA LEU A 27 -18.74 -16.77 -0.84
C LEU A 27 -17.91 -15.99 -1.87
N CYS A 28 -16.85 -16.58 -2.44
CA CYS A 28 -16.04 -15.92 -3.50
C CYS A 28 -16.28 -16.46 -4.92
N SER A 29 -17.32 -17.27 -5.17
CA SER A 29 -17.59 -17.85 -6.50
C SER A 29 -18.84 -17.37 -7.23
N GLU A 30 -19.53 -16.33 -6.76
CA GLU A 30 -20.79 -15.86 -7.40
C GLU A 30 -20.75 -14.45 -8.02
N LEU A 31 -19.57 -13.95 -8.43
CA LEU A 31 -19.47 -12.65 -9.14
C LEU A 31 -19.04 -12.73 -10.61
N HIS A 32 -18.91 -13.93 -11.18
CA HIS A 32 -18.71 -14.07 -12.62
C HIS A 32 -19.49 -15.26 -13.15
N LEU A 33 -20.69 -15.01 -13.68
CA LEU A 33 -21.33 -15.82 -14.73
C LEU A 33 -22.57 -15.10 -15.26
N SER A 34 -22.40 -14.27 -16.29
CA SER A 34 -23.43 -14.08 -17.32
C SER A 34 -22.81 -13.55 -18.61
N ALA A 35 -22.46 -14.45 -19.52
CA ALA A 35 -22.39 -14.14 -20.94
C ALA A 35 -22.79 -15.41 -21.69
N ASN A 36 -24.04 -15.43 -22.17
CA ASN A 36 -24.60 -16.49 -22.99
C ASN A 36 -23.83 -16.57 -24.32
N THR A 37 -23.38 -17.77 -24.69
CA THR A 37 -22.84 -18.06 -26.01
C THR A 37 -24.00 -18.39 -26.95
N VAL A 38 -24.28 -17.49 -27.89
CA VAL A 38 -25.02 -17.79 -29.12
C VAL A 38 -24.01 -18.32 -30.15
N GLN A 39 -24.40 -19.37 -30.87
CA GLN A 39 -23.59 -20.10 -31.86
C GLN A 39 -23.29 -19.27 -33.12
N THR A 40 -22.00 -19.34 -33.50
CA THR A 40 -21.43 -19.48 -34.86
C THR A 40 -21.95 -18.61 -36.00
N ASN A 41 -21.14 -17.67 -36.50
CA ASN A 41 -20.25 -17.86 -37.66
C ASN A 41 -19.68 -16.51 -38.17
N ASN A 42 -18.52 -16.63 -38.81
CA ASN A 42 -17.75 -15.65 -39.60
C ASN A 42 -16.69 -14.81 -38.88
N LEU A 43 -15.47 -15.00 -39.37
CA LEU A 43 -14.21 -14.42 -38.92
C LEU A 43 -14.20 -12.88 -38.98
N SER A 44 -13.71 -12.24 -37.92
CA SER A 44 -12.65 -11.23 -38.03
C SER A 44 -11.96 -11.02 -36.67
N ILE A 45 -10.66 -10.74 -36.76
CA ILE A 45 -9.64 -10.72 -35.71
C ILE A 45 -9.95 -9.67 -34.63
N THR A 46 -10.00 -10.05 -33.34
CA THR A 46 -9.49 -9.28 -32.17
C THR A 46 -9.80 -9.98 -30.83
N SER A 47 -8.81 -10.65 -30.26
CA SER A 47 -8.64 -10.80 -28.80
C SER A 47 -7.19 -11.17 -28.56
N ALA A 48 -6.42 -10.33 -27.87
CA ALA A 48 -5.09 -10.72 -27.40
C ALA A 48 -5.26 -11.66 -26.19
N SER A 49 -5.75 -12.87 -26.44
CA SER A 49 -5.44 -14.01 -25.59
C SER A 49 -4.02 -14.43 -25.97
N VAL A 50 -3.08 -14.26 -25.05
CA VAL A 50 -1.73 -14.81 -25.21
C VAL A 50 -1.88 -16.32 -25.40
N ALA A 51 -1.51 -16.82 -26.58
CA ALA A 51 -1.60 -18.24 -26.86
C ALA A 51 -0.67 -19.00 -25.88
N PRO A 52 -0.97 -20.26 -25.49
CA PRO A 52 -0.15 -21.05 -24.57
C PRO A 52 1.34 -21.13 -24.96
N GLU A 53 1.62 -20.97 -26.25
CA GLU A 53 2.94 -20.94 -26.87
C GLU A 53 3.73 -19.65 -26.62
N ASP A 54 3.06 -18.52 -26.39
CA ASP A 54 3.70 -17.27 -25.95
C ASP A 54 4.03 -17.31 -24.44
N TYR A 55 3.22 -18.00 -23.64
CA TYR A 55 3.50 -18.25 -22.23
C TYR A 55 4.79 -19.08 -22.04
N ALA A 56 4.98 -20.12 -22.85
CA ALA A 56 6.19 -20.93 -22.84
C ALA A 56 7.45 -20.12 -23.19
N LYS A 57 7.36 -19.18 -24.13
CA LYS A 57 8.44 -18.25 -24.49
C LYS A 57 8.79 -17.28 -23.37
N ILE A 58 7.78 -16.71 -22.70
CA ILE A 58 7.99 -15.80 -21.56
C ILE A 58 8.64 -16.54 -20.39
N VAL A 59 8.19 -17.77 -20.10
CA VAL A 59 8.78 -18.64 -19.07
C VAL A 59 10.22 -19.01 -19.42
N SER A 60 10.49 -19.35 -20.68
CA SER A 60 11.84 -19.62 -21.20
C SER A 60 12.78 -18.42 -21.00
N HIS A 61 12.32 -17.19 -21.29
CA HIS A 61 13.10 -15.97 -21.11
C HIS A 61 13.37 -15.65 -19.62
N LEU A 62 12.44 -15.97 -18.73
CA LEU A 62 12.65 -15.82 -17.28
C LEU A 62 13.60 -16.87 -16.70
N GLN A 63 13.60 -18.09 -17.25
CA GLN A 63 14.50 -19.17 -16.85
C GLN A 63 15.93 -19.00 -17.39
N SER A 64 16.08 -18.36 -18.55
CA SER A 64 17.39 -18.07 -19.16
C SER A 64 18.03 -16.78 -18.67
N ALA A 65 17.28 -15.93 -17.96
CA ALA A 65 17.82 -14.75 -17.30
C ALA A 65 18.88 -15.18 -16.27
N VAL A 66 20.12 -14.71 -16.46
CA VAL A 66 21.28 -15.11 -15.67
C VAL A 66 20.99 -14.94 -14.18
N CYS A 67 20.97 -16.07 -13.49
CA CYS A 67 20.79 -16.18 -12.06
C CYS A 67 21.92 -15.39 -11.37
N LEU A 68 21.62 -14.20 -10.83
CA LEU A 68 22.56 -13.51 -9.96
C LEU A 68 22.73 -14.37 -8.71
N ASN A 69 23.94 -14.90 -8.51
CA ASN A 69 24.29 -15.68 -7.33
C ASN A 69 24.19 -14.79 -6.08
N VAL A 70 23.01 -14.75 -5.47
CA VAL A 70 22.84 -14.26 -4.11
C VAL A 70 23.40 -15.33 -3.19
N ALA A 71 24.54 -15.04 -2.55
CA ALA A 71 25.20 -15.95 -1.63
C ALA A 71 24.18 -16.55 -0.65
N ARG A 72 24.04 -17.88 -0.66
CA ARG A 72 23.22 -18.62 0.32
C ARG A 72 23.76 -18.32 1.71
N ARG A 73 23.04 -17.51 2.50
CA ARG A 73 23.25 -17.51 3.95
C ARG A 73 22.72 -18.83 4.49
N VAL A 74 23.55 -19.47 5.32
CA VAL A 74 23.21 -20.69 6.06
C VAL A 74 21.92 -20.45 6.84
N ALA A 75 21.00 -21.42 6.79
CA ALA A 75 19.73 -21.37 7.51
C ALA A 75 19.99 -21.09 9.00
N CYS A 76 19.22 -20.17 9.59
CA CYS A 76 19.25 -19.91 11.01
C CYS A 76 18.84 -21.19 11.78
N PRO A 77 19.63 -21.65 12.77
CA PRO A 77 19.32 -22.85 13.57
C PRO A 77 17.94 -22.83 14.25
N ALA A 78 17.31 -21.66 14.37
CA ALA A 78 16.00 -21.49 14.96
C ALA A 78 14.83 -22.16 14.17
N HIS A 79 15.08 -22.68 12.97
CA HIS A 79 14.05 -23.29 12.12
C HIS A 79 14.16 -24.83 12.01
N ASP A 80 15.08 -25.48 12.73
CA ASP A 80 15.11 -26.95 12.81
C ASP A 80 14.45 -27.43 14.10
N SER A 81 13.19 -27.83 14.00
CA SER A 81 12.40 -28.33 15.14
C SER A 81 12.94 -29.64 15.72
N LYS A 82 13.89 -30.33 15.06
CA LYS A 82 14.53 -31.56 15.56
C LYS A 82 15.65 -31.28 16.57
N LEU A 83 16.11 -30.02 16.68
CA LEU A 83 17.14 -29.59 17.64
C LEU A 83 16.57 -29.14 18.99
N TRP A 84 15.25 -29.16 19.15
CA TRP A 84 14.58 -28.77 20.40
C TRP A 84 14.22 -30.03 21.18
N THR A 85 15.10 -30.43 22.09
CA THR A 85 14.76 -31.44 23.10
C THR A 85 14.00 -30.80 24.26
N ASP A 86 13.08 -31.56 24.85
CA ASP A 86 12.32 -31.15 26.03
C ASP A 86 13.27 -30.69 27.14
N VAL A 87 13.00 -29.48 27.65
CA VAL A 87 13.84 -28.82 28.66
C VAL A 87 13.72 -29.57 29.98
N GLU A 88 14.77 -30.30 30.35
CA GLU A 88 14.92 -30.82 31.71
C GLU A 88 14.85 -29.67 32.73
N LYS A 89 13.94 -29.81 33.71
CA LYS A 89 13.80 -28.85 34.82
C LYS A 89 15.04 -28.88 35.72
N LYS A 90 16.05 -28.08 35.41
CA LYS A 90 17.20 -27.90 36.30
C LYS A 90 16.85 -27.05 37.54
N LYS A 91 17.16 -27.59 38.71
CA LYS A 91 17.03 -26.92 40.02
C LYS A 91 18.23 -26.00 40.25
N TYR A 92 18.04 -24.69 40.10
CA TYR A 92 19.03 -23.67 40.51
C TYR A 92 18.39 -22.64 41.46
N PRO A 93 18.33 -22.91 42.78
CA PRO A 93 17.64 -22.04 43.74
C PRO A 93 18.38 -20.71 43.96
N ILE A 94 19.72 -20.72 43.99
CA ILE A 94 20.54 -19.51 44.22
C ILE A 94 20.51 -18.56 43.01
N LEU A 95 20.57 -19.10 41.79
CA LEU A 95 20.50 -18.29 40.57
C LEU A 95 19.15 -17.58 40.42
N ARG A 96 18.05 -18.24 40.82
CA ARG A 96 16.71 -17.61 40.86
C ARG A 96 16.61 -16.52 41.92
N PHE A 97 17.29 -16.67 43.05
CA PHE A 97 17.30 -15.65 44.10
C PHE A 97 18.11 -14.42 43.67
N LEU A 98 19.29 -14.62 43.10
CA LEU A 98 20.10 -13.55 42.49
C LEU A 98 19.34 -12.87 41.34
N TRP A 99 18.63 -13.64 40.50
CA TRP A 99 17.77 -13.08 39.46
C TRP A 99 16.65 -12.21 40.03
N LYS A 100 16.01 -12.63 41.13
CA LYS A 100 15.00 -11.81 41.81
C LYS A 100 15.58 -10.52 42.37
N ILE A 101 16.79 -10.55 42.94
CA ILE A 101 17.48 -9.35 43.41
C ILE A 101 17.81 -8.42 42.24
N ILE A 102 18.31 -8.97 41.12
CA ILE A 102 18.56 -8.19 39.89
C ILE A 102 17.27 -7.55 39.37
N VAL A 103 16.15 -8.30 39.35
CA VAL A 103 14.85 -7.76 38.92
C VAL A 103 14.38 -6.63 39.84
N VAL A 104 14.56 -6.75 41.15
CA VAL A 104 14.21 -5.70 42.13
C VAL A 104 15.11 -4.47 41.95
N ILE A 105 16.43 -4.65 41.80
CA ILE A 105 17.38 -3.56 41.53
C ILE A 105 17.05 -2.89 40.20
N MET A 106 16.72 -3.64 39.15
CA MET A 106 16.27 -3.11 37.85
C MET A 106 14.93 -2.37 37.96
N SER A 107 14.02 -2.81 38.82
CA SER A 107 12.74 -2.13 39.08
C SER A 107 12.91 -0.85 39.90
N ILE A 108 13.85 -0.84 40.85
CA ILE A 108 14.22 0.36 41.62
C ILE A 108 14.97 1.35 40.72
N LEU A 109 15.89 0.88 39.88
CA LEU A 109 16.52 1.69 38.84
C LEU A 109 15.48 2.27 37.89
N TYR A 110 14.53 1.47 37.39
CA TYR A 110 13.40 1.91 36.55
C TYR A 110 12.58 3.07 37.14
N VAL A 111 12.44 3.12 38.47
CA VAL A 111 11.72 4.18 39.19
C VAL A 111 12.59 5.40 39.48
N LEU A 112 13.86 5.20 39.85
CA LEU A 112 14.76 6.28 40.33
C LEU A 112 15.57 6.95 39.21
N LEU A 113 15.85 6.23 38.14
CA LEU A 113 16.56 6.68 36.96
C LEU A 113 15.83 6.05 35.76
N PRO A 114 15.03 6.77 34.97
CA PRO A 114 14.56 6.21 33.72
C PRO A 114 15.59 6.49 32.61
N PRO A 115 16.57 5.61 32.31
CA PRO A 115 17.23 5.63 31.03
C PRO A 115 16.74 4.41 30.29
N TYR A 116 15.56 4.48 29.70
CA TYR A 116 15.45 3.72 28.46
C TYR A 116 16.19 4.55 27.43
N PRO A 117 17.40 4.16 26.97
CA PRO A 117 18.02 4.87 25.88
C PRO A 117 17.00 4.92 24.75
N PRO A 118 16.79 6.05 24.07
CA PRO A 118 15.81 6.18 22.98
C PRO A 118 15.90 5.04 21.94
N LYS A 119 17.09 4.46 21.81
CA LYS A 119 17.39 3.26 20.99
C LYS A 119 16.61 2.00 21.40
N LEU A 120 16.33 1.76 22.68
CA LEU A 120 15.58 0.59 23.17
C LEU A 120 14.08 0.79 23.01
N PHE A 121 13.55 1.98 23.37
CA PHE A 121 12.15 2.34 23.09
C PHE A 121 11.83 2.22 21.61
N ARG A 122 12.74 2.70 20.75
CA ARG A 122 12.62 2.58 19.30
C ARG A 122 12.43 1.13 18.83
N LYS A 123 13.16 0.16 19.39
CA LYS A 123 13.04 -1.26 19.00
C LYS A 123 11.72 -1.89 19.44
N ILE A 124 11.07 -1.34 20.47
CA ILE A 124 9.77 -1.80 20.96
C ILE A 124 8.64 -1.12 20.17
N VAL A 125 8.81 0.17 19.87
CA VAL A 125 7.83 0.98 19.12
C VAL A 125 7.76 0.54 17.67
N PHE A 126 8.90 0.25 17.04
CA PHE A 126 8.97 -0.03 15.61
C PHE A 126 9.38 -1.47 15.32
N CYS A 127 8.49 -2.18 14.65
CA CYS A 127 8.64 -3.61 14.33
C CYS A 127 8.89 -3.81 12.84
N CYS A 128 9.91 -3.15 12.29
CA CYS A 128 10.18 -3.24 10.86
C CYS A 128 10.50 -4.69 10.43
N PRO A 129 9.90 -5.17 9.32
CA PRO A 129 10.30 -6.44 8.72
C PRO A 129 11.78 -6.48 8.38
N GLN A 130 12.35 -7.68 8.34
CA GLN A 130 13.73 -7.86 7.88
C GLN A 130 13.87 -7.38 6.43
N LYS A 131 14.87 -6.52 6.17
CA LYS A 131 15.12 -5.99 4.81
C LYS A 131 15.25 -7.10 3.78
N GLY A 132 14.58 -6.94 2.64
CA GLY A 132 14.55 -7.92 1.56
C GLY A 132 13.65 -9.14 1.82
N ARG A 133 12.97 -9.22 2.98
CA ARG A 133 12.11 -10.37 3.31
C ARG A 133 10.87 -10.43 2.43
N TYR A 134 10.15 -9.33 2.31
CA TYR A 134 8.89 -9.29 1.55
C TYR A 134 9.04 -8.66 0.17
N TYR A 135 9.96 -7.71 0.02
CA TYR A 135 10.31 -7.20 -1.30
C TYR A 135 11.72 -6.60 -1.34
N TYR A 136 12.20 -6.41 -2.57
CA TYR A 136 13.31 -5.54 -2.92
C TYR A 136 13.01 -4.88 -4.27
N LEU A 137 13.78 -3.86 -4.66
CA LEU A 137 13.58 -3.19 -5.94
C LEU A 137 14.49 -3.79 -7.02
N ILE A 138 14.01 -3.80 -8.25
CA ILE A 138 14.84 -3.97 -9.45
C ILE A 138 14.90 -2.63 -10.14
N ALA A 139 16.10 -2.04 -10.21
CA ALA A 139 16.38 -0.82 -10.93
C ALA A 139 16.92 -1.12 -12.33
N ALA A 140 16.47 -0.35 -13.32
CA ALA A 140 16.70 -0.58 -14.74
C ALA A 140 17.15 0.70 -15.47
N LYS A 141 18.24 0.59 -16.22
CA LYS A 141 18.77 1.65 -17.09
C LYS A 141 19.29 1.03 -18.39
N GLY A 142 18.58 1.28 -19.50
CA GLY A 142 18.82 0.54 -20.76
C GLY A 142 18.71 -0.97 -20.55
N ALA A 143 19.77 -1.72 -20.89
CA ALA A 143 19.86 -3.17 -20.68
C ALA A 143 20.31 -3.57 -19.26
N THR A 144 20.84 -2.63 -18.47
CA THR A 144 21.36 -2.93 -17.13
C THR A 144 20.23 -3.10 -16.12
N ARG A 145 20.35 -4.09 -15.24
CA ARG A 145 19.40 -4.37 -14.16
C ARG A 145 20.17 -4.57 -12.86
N ARG A 146 19.68 -3.99 -11.77
CA ARG A 146 20.29 -4.10 -10.44
C ARG A 146 19.22 -4.37 -9.39
N ALA A 147 19.47 -5.33 -8.50
CA ALA A 147 18.69 -5.49 -7.29
C ALA A 147 19.12 -4.44 -6.26
N CYS A 148 18.15 -3.70 -5.74
CA CYS A 148 18.35 -2.62 -4.78
C CYS A 148 17.65 -2.96 -3.45
N PHE A 149 18.42 -2.97 -2.38
CA PHE A 149 17.94 -3.22 -1.01
C PHE A 149 17.92 -1.94 -0.16
N ARG A 150 18.32 -0.82 -0.77
CA ARG A 150 18.27 0.53 -0.21
C ARG A 150 17.71 1.49 -1.26
N ALA A 151 16.95 2.48 -0.83
CA ALA A 151 16.36 3.47 -1.73
C ALA A 151 17.41 4.23 -2.56
N SER A 152 18.53 4.66 -1.97
CA SER A 152 19.64 5.31 -2.70
C SER A 152 20.32 4.44 -3.75
N GLU A 153 20.24 3.11 -3.66
CA GLU A 153 20.80 2.23 -4.71
C GLU A 153 20.01 2.31 -6.03
N ALA A 154 18.80 2.88 -5.98
CA ALA A 154 17.97 3.11 -7.15
C ALA A 154 18.30 4.43 -7.88
N ASP A 155 19.20 5.25 -7.34
CA ASP A 155 19.54 6.55 -7.92
C ASP A 155 20.22 6.42 -9.28
N GLY A 156 19.79 7.26 -10.23
CA GLY A 156 20.34 7.30 -11.59
C GLY A 156 19.83 6.22 -12.55
N TYR A 157 18.87 5.40 -12.11
CA TYR A 157 18.12 4.46 -12.97
C TYR A 157 16.80 5.06 -13.45
N ASP A 158 16.34 4.64 -14.62
CA ASP A 158 15.18 5.23 -15.31
C ASP A 158 13.86 4.56 -14.89
N HIS A 159 13.91 3.26 -14.60
CA HIS A 159 12.74 2.47 -14.24
C HIS A 159 12.99 1.63 -13.00
N LEU A 160 12.04 1.64 -12.08
CA LEU A 160 12.06 0.79 -10.90
C LEU A 160 10.86 -0.15 -10.93
N SER A 161 11.07 -1.39 -10.50
CA SER A 161 10.02 -2.38 -10.33
C SER A 161 10.16 -3.03 -8.97
N ILE A 162 9.05 -3.34 -8.32
CA ILE A 162 9.06 -4.11 -7.09
C ILE A 162 9.16 -5.60 -7.41
N CYS A 163 9.99 -6.30 -6.65
CA CYS A 163 10.15 -7.74 -6.75
C CYS A 163 9.71 -8.38 -5.44
N LEU A 164 8.77 -9.32 -5.52
CA LEU A 164 8.29 -10.12 -4.39
C LEU A 164 8.97 -11.51 -4.43
N PRO A 165 9.98 -11.78 -3.57
CA PRO A 165 10.73 -13.04 -3.58
C PRO A 165 9.85 -14.30 -3.48
N GLN A 166 8.69 -14.17 -2.82
CA GLN A 166 7.71 -15.23 -2.64
C GLN A 166 7.13 -15.70 -3.99
N MET A 167 6.94 -14.78 -4.94
CA MET A 167 6.35 -15.08 -6.24
C MET A 167 7.31 -15.79 -7.21
N ILE A 168 8.62 -15.73 -6.97
CA ILE A 168 9.64 -16.40 -7.81
C ILE A 168 9.65 -17.91 -7.57
N ARG A 169 9.03 -18.39 -6.48
CA ARG A 169 9.06 -19.80 -6.12
C ARG A 169 8.27 -20.63 -7.14
N PRO A 170 8.82 -21.75 -7.64
CA PRO A 170 8.23 -22.52 -8.75
C PRO A 170 6.84 -23.11 -8.46
N LYS A 171 6.42 -23.16 -7.19
CA LYS A 171 5.11 -23.68 -6.76
C LYS A 171 4.09 -22.58 -6.47
N VAL A 172 4.46 -21.30 -6.55
CA VAL A 172 3.54 -20.19 -6.28
C VAL A 172 2.91 -19.76 -7.61
N ARG A 173 1.58 -19.85 -7.68
CA ARG A 173 0.78 -19.26 -8.77
C ARG A 173 -0.12 -18.20 -8.15
N ALA A 174 0.18 -16.94 -8.43
CA ALA A 174 -0.56 -15.77 -7.93
C ALA A 174 -0.67 -14.77 -9.09
N ILE A 175 -1.51 -15.10 -10.06
CA ILE A 175 -1.66 -14.36 -11.33
C ILE A 175 -2.32 -12.99 -11.10
N ASP A 176 -3.26 -12.96 -10.18
CA ASP A 176 -3.89 -11.81 -9.55
C ASP A 176 -2.85 -10.81 -9.02
N VAL A 177 -1.91 -11.26 -8.17
CA VAL A 177 -0.85 -10.41 -7.66
C VAL A 177 0.05 -9.88 -8.79
N PHE A 178 0.31 -10.68 -9.83
CA PHE A 178 1.05 -10.20 -11.00
C PHE A 178 0.32 -9.06 -11.73
N TYR A 179 -1.00 -9.20 -11.96
CA TYR A 179 -1.80 -8.12 -12.52
C TYR A 179 -1.77 -6.87 -11.63
N HIS A 180 -1.87 -7.03 -10.31
CA HIS A 180 -1.77 -5.92 -9.37
C HIS A 180 -0.42 -5.18 -9.48
N LEU A 181 0.68 -5.92 -9.62
CA LEU A 181 2.01 -5.36 -9.81
C LEU A 181 2.14 -4.53 -11.10
N LEU A 182 1.47 -4.91 -12.18
CA LEU A 182 1.46 -4.12 -13.43
C LEU A 182 0.78 -2.76 -13.29
N ARG A 183 -0.05 -2.58 -12.25
CA ARG A 183 -0.75 -1.33 -11.94
C ARG A 183 0.07 -0.42 -11.03
N CYS A 184 1.17 -0.94 -10.48
CA CYS A 184 2.03 -0.25 -9.54
C CYS A 184 3.18 0.47 -10.26
N LYS A 185 3.46 1.70 -9.85
CA LYS A 185 4.67 2.45 -10.21
C LYS A 185 5.41 2.77 -8.93
N VAL A 186 6.61 2.19 -8.79
CA VAL A 186 7.45 2.36 -7.61
C VAL A 186 8.54 3.38 -7.87
N PHE A 187 8.84 4.20 -6.87
CA PHE A 187 9.80 5.28 -6.95
C PHE A 187 10.39 5.56 -5.56
N THR A 188 11.44 6.38 -5.51
CA THR A 188 12.05 6.81 -4.25
C THR A 188 11.86 8.30 -4.04
N LEU A 189 11.63 8.70 -2.80
CA LEU A 189 11.39 10.09 -2.41
C LEU A 189 12.38 10.52 -1.32
N PRO A 190 13.07 11.66 -1.47
CA PRO A 190 13.82 12.24 -0.37
C PRO A 190 12.85 12.75 0.71
N TYR A 191 13.16 12.46 1.97
CA TYR A 191 12.42 13.01 3.11
C TYR A 191 13.31 13.85 4.04
N ASN A 192 14.62 13.82 3.81
CA ASN A 192 15.61 14.77 4.30
C ASN A 192 16.80 14.78 3.34
N GLU A 193 17.81 15.60 3.63
CA GLU A 193 19.01 15.75 2.78
C GLU A 193 19.80 14.45 2.55
N LYS A 194 19.71 13.49 3.47
CA LYS A 194 20.58 12.30 3.50
C LYS A 194 19.88 11.01 3.11
N HIS A 195 18.56 10.94 3.21
CA HIS A 195 17.82 9.68 3.15
C HIS A 195 16.57 9.77 2.31
N LYS A 196 16.26 8.62 1.68
CA LYS A 196 15.08 8.43 0.85
C LYS A 196 14.20 7.31 1.39
N ILE A 197 12.91 7.44 1.14
CA ILE A 197 11.92 6.38 1.32
C ILE A 197 11.54 5.77 -0.03
N CYS A 198 11.01 4.56 0.00
CA CYS A 198 10.32 3.93 -1.11
C CYS A 198 8.84 4.32 -1.08
N ALA A 199 8.28 4.68 -2.24
CA ALA A 199 6.86 4.96 -2.42
C ALA A 199 6.33 4.28 -3.68
N MET A 200 5.02 4.08 -3.74
CA MET A 200 4.33 3.36 -4.79
C MET A 200 3.01 4.04 -5.11
N GLU A 201 2.85 4.46 -6.37
CA GLU A 201 1.55 4.75 -6.95
C GLU A 201 0.92 3.42 -7.36
N LEU A 202 -0.34 3.18 -6.99
CA LEU A 202 -1.13 2.04 -7.46
C LEU A 202 -2.43 2.58 -8.05
N VAL A 203 -2.67 2.25 -9.31
CA VAL A 203 -3.85 2.74 -10.02
C VAL A 203 -5.01 1.75 -9.92
N CYS A 204 -6.21 2.26 -9.67
CA CYS A 204 -7.41 1.43 -9.57
C CYS A 204 -7.88 0.93 -10.95
N GLU A 205 -8.69 -0.12 -10.96
CA GLU A 205 -9.19 -0.73 -12.18
C GLU A 205 -10.01 0.25 -13.04
N GLN A 206 -10.78 1.14 -12.41
CA GLN A 206 -11.61 2.12 -13.10
C GLN A 206 -10.77 3.07 -13.99
N SER A 207 -9.64 3.55 -13.48
CA SER A 207 -8.67 4.36 -14.21
C SER A 207 -8.06 3.60 -15.41
N ILE A 208 -7.85 2.29 -15.29
CA ILE A 208 -7.29 1.43 -16.35
C ILE A 208 -8.32 1.12 -17.43
N ARG A 209 -9.56 0.76 -17.05
CA ARG A 209 -10.65 0.51 -18.01
C ARG A 209 -10.89 1.73 -18.88
N TRP A 210 -10.76 2.93 -18.31
CA TRP A 210 -10.85 4.17 -19.06
C TRP A 210 -9.72 4.33 -20.09
N LEU A 211 -8.46 4.10 -19.69
CA LEU A 211 -7.31 4.10 -20.59
C LEU A 211 -7.51 3.20 -21.82
N HIS A 212 -8.11 2.02 -21.64
CA HIS A 212 -8.37 1.09 -22.74
C HIS A 212 -9.52 1.52 -23.67
N ARG A 213 -10.44 2.38 -23.18
CA ARG A 213 -11.57 2.87 -23.97
C ARG A 213 -11.14 3.91 -25.02
N ASP A 214 -10.08 4.67 -24.74
CA ASP A 214 -9.60 5.74 -25.62
C ASP A 214 -8.19 5.46 -26.12
N LYS A 215 -8.10 4.79 -27.28
CA LYS A 215 -6.83 4.42 -27.93
C LYS A 215 -5.96 5.61 -28.35
N ASN A 216 -6.53 6.83 -28.37
CA ASN A 216 -5.83 8.04 -28.80
C ASN A 216 -5.19 8.81 -27.63
N ARG A 217 -5.44 8.42 -26.37
CA ARG A 217 -4.84 9.09 -25.21
C ARG A 217 -3.43 8.61 -24.93
N LYS A 218 -2.48 9.56 -24.99
CA LYS A 218 -1.10 9.37 -24.51
C LYS A 218 -0.96 9.46 -22.98
N ASN A 219 -1.92 10.11 -22.30
CA ASN A 219 -1.87 10.34 -20.85
C ASN A 219 -2.92 9.50 -20.11
N ARG A 220 -2.49 8.89 -18.99
CA ARG A 220 -3.34 8.09 -18.10
C ARG A 220 -4.37 8.95 -17.39
N LEU A 221 -5.65 8.58 -17.50
CA LEU A 221 -6.69 9.14 -16.64
C LEU A 221 -6.43 8.69 -15.21
N ARG A 222 -6.48 9.65 -14.28
CA ARG A 222 -6.29 9.42 -12.85
C ARG A 222 -7.63 9.47 -12.14
N SER A 223 -7.73 8.84 -10.98
CA SER A 223 -8.94 8.97 -10.18
C SER A 223 -9.18 10.43 -9.76
N PRO A 224 -10.44 10.90 -9.62
CA PRO A 224 -10.72 12.26 -9.16
C PRO A 224 -10.25 12.56 -7.74
N ASN A 225 -10.07 11.51 -6.95
CA ASN A 225 -9.58 11.53 -5.58
C ASN A 225 -8.40 10.58 -5.46
N LEU A 226 -7.39 10.95 -4.67
CA LEU A 226 -6.22 10.10 -4.37
C LEU A 226 -6.28 9.63 -2.92
N ILE A 227 -6.06 8.35 -2.66
CA ILE A 227 -5.87 7.83 -1.31
C ILE A 227 -4.36 7.81 -0.99
N ILE A 228 -3.93 8.49 0.07
CA ILE A 228 -2.63 8.22 0.68
C ILE A 228 -2.83 7.22 1.81
N PHE A 229 -2.18 6.07 1.72
CA PHE A 229 -2.33 4.98 2.68
C PHE A 229 -1.06 4.78 3.51
N SER A 230 -1.23 4.64 4.82
CA SER A 230 -0.16 4.41 5.79
C SER A 230 -0.39 3.16 6.64
N GLN A 231 0.51 2.20 6.48
CA GLN A 231 0.43 0.81 6.91
C GLN A 231 0.73 0.59 8.41
N PRO A 232 0.34 -0.55 9.01
CA PRO A 232 0.62 -0.81 10.42
C PRO A 232 2.11 -1.08 10.69
N ASN A 233 2.49 -1.05 11.96
CA ASN A 233 3.87 -1.10 12.44
C ASN A 233 4.71 -2.31 11.98
N SER A 234 4.09 -3.46 11.69
CA SER A 234 4.84 -4.69 11.35
C SER A 234 4.79 -5.03 9.86
N SER A 235 4.62 -4.02 9.01
CA SER A 235 4.37 -4.19 7.58
C SER A 235 5.23 -3.27 6.71
N ASP A 236 5.55 -3.73 5.51
CA ASP A 236 6.19 -2.99 4.42
C ASP A 236 5.38 -3.13 3.12
N LEU A 237 5.71 -2.36 2.08
CA LEU A 237 4.99 -2.41 0.79
C LEU A 237 4.79 -3.83 0.24
N GLY A 238 5.82 -4.67 0.35
CA GLY A 238 5.80 -6.04 -0.17
C GLY A 238 4.77 -6.92 0.52
N CYS A 239 4.74 -6.92 1.86
CA CYS A 239 3.75 -7.72 2.56
C CYS A 239 2.32 -7.21 2.35
N CYS A 240 2.17 -5.90 2.14
CA CYS A 240 0.85 -5.29 1.91
C CYS A 240 0.27 -5.60 0.52
N LEU A 241 1.12 -5.93 -0.46
CA LEU A 241 0.69 -6.47 -1.75
C LEU A 241 0.26 -7.94 -1.69
N MET A 242 0.54 -8.62 -0.58
CA MET A 242 0.24 -10.05 -0.38
C MET A 242 -0.77 -10.30 0.75
N MET A 243 -1.31 -9.26 1.38
CA MET A 243 -2.34 -9.40 2.42
C MET A 243 -3.74 -9.48 1.81
N ASP A 244 -4.77 -9.69 2.64
CA ASP A 244 -6.17 -9.73 2.22
C ASP A 244 -7.00 -8.83 3.16
N PRO A 245 -7.65 -7.76 2.67
CA PRO A 245 -7.53 -7.24 1.30
C PRO A 245 -6.13 -6.62 1.05
N ASN A 246 -5.56 -6.80 -0.13
CA ASN A 246 -4.33 -6.10 -0.53
C ASN A 246 -4.65 -4.68 -1.03
N PHE A 247 -3.61 -3.89 -1.33
CA PHE A 247 -3.80 -2.52 -1.80
C PHE A 247 -4.58 -2.39 -3.12
N ALA A 248 -4.46 -3.34 -4.04
CA ALA A 248 -5.24 -3.30 -5.27
C ALA A 248 -6.73 -3.55 -5.00
N ASP A 249 -7.05 -4.49 -4.13
CA ASP A 249 -8.43 -4.76 -3.72
C ASP A 249 -9.06 -3.50 -3.09
N ILE A 250 -8.30 -2.80 -2.24
CA ILE A 250 -8.72 -1.52 -1.63
C ILE A 250 -8.92 -0.44 -2.69
N ALA A 251 -8.00 -0.32 -3.66
CA ALA A 251 -8.06 0.64 -4.75
C ALA A 251 -9.34 0.47 -5.57
N ASP A 252 -9.65 -0.77 -5.90
CA ASP A 252 -10.75 -1.13 -6.78
C ASP A 252 -12.07 -1.00 -6.05
N PHE A 253 -12.11 -1.45 -4.79
CA PHE A 253 -13.30 -1.33 -3.95
C PHE A 253 -13.68 0.13 -3.67
N LEU A 254 -12.70 0.98 -3.36
CA LEU A 254 -12.93 2.42 -3.12
C LEU A 254 -12.86 3.27 -4.39
N GLN A 255 -12.64 2.64 -5.55
CA GLN A 255 -12.52 3.29 -6.86
C GLN A 255 -11.51 4.46 -6.87
N CYS A 256 -10.42 4.36 -6.13
CA CYS A 256 -9.44 5.44 -6.02
C CYS A 256 -8.03 4.90 -6.26
N ASP A 257 -7.21 5.69 -6.97
CA ASP A 257 -5.78 5.46 -7.03
C ASP A 257 -5.19 5.63 -5.62
N LEU A 258 -4.14 4.88 -5.32
CA LEU A 258 -3.42 4.90 -4.05
C LEU A 258 -2.00 5.44 -4.24
N LEU A 259 -1.55 6.16 -3.22
CA LEU A 259 -0.15 6.50 -2.98
C LEU A 259 0.25 5.90 -1.64
N ILE A 260 1.14 4.92 -1.67
CA ILE A 260 1.59 4.18 -0.49
C ILE A 260 3.11 4.37 -0.33
N PHE A 261 3.63 4.30 0.88
CA PHE A 261 5.05 4.50 1.16
C PHE A 261 5.55 3.64 2.31
N ASP A 262 6.85 3.37 2.37
CA ASP A 262 7.48 2.74 3.53
C ASP A 262 8.08 3.77 4.49
N TYR A 263 7.82 3.61 5.79
CA TYR A 263 8.45 4.42 6.82
C TYR A 263 9.99 4.37 6.76
N PRO A 264 10.70 5.40 7.23
CA PRO A 264 12.16 5.35 7.35
C PRO A 264 12.66 4.11 8.11
N GLY A 265 13.54 3.35 7.48
CA GLY A 265 14.08 2.08 7.99
C GLY A 265 13.23 0.83 7.70
N TYR A 266 12.08 0.95 7.04
CA TYR A 266 11.24 -0.17 6.59
C TYR A 266 11.55 -0.55 5.15
N GLY A 267 11.31 -1.82 4.78
CA GLY A 267 11.55 -2.29 3.41
C GLY A 267 12.92 -1.86 2.88
N VAL A 268 12.94 -1.19 1.72
CA VAL A 268 14.16 -0.57 1.17
C VAL A 268 14.37 0.88 1.62
N SER A 269 13.40 1.50 2.30
CA SER A 269 13.53 2.85 2.85
C SER A 269 14.72 2.96 3.81
N GLU A 270 15.34 4.13 3.78
CA GLU A 270 16.56 4.42 4.52
C GLU A 270 16.32 5.29 5.74
N GLY A 271 17.39 5.54 6.49
CA GLY A 271 17.37 6.36 7.68
C GLY A 271 16.88 5.62 8.93
N THR A 272 16.61 6.41 9.97
CA THR A 272 16.25 5.90 11.27
C THR A 272 14.77 6.04 11.54
N THR A 273 14.15 4.97 12.02
CA THR A 273 12.77 4.96 12.44
C THR A 273 12.59 5.72 13.75
N ASN A 274 12.02 6.91 13.69
CA ASN A 274 11.60 7.70 14.83
C ASN A 274 10.41 8.55 14.40
N GLU A 275 9.72 9.17 15.35
CA GLU A 275 8.53 9.98 15.07
C GLU A 275 8.83 11.10 14.07
N GLN A 276 9.91 11.87 14.27
CA GLN A 276 10.25 12.99 13.40
C GLN A 276 10.46 12.56 11.94
N ASN A 277 11.12 11.41 11.74
CA ASN A 277 11.38 10.88 10.42
C ASN A 277 10.12 10.28 9.78
N VAL A 278 9.22 9.67 10.56
CA VAL A 278 7.91 9.23 10.06
C VAL A 278 7.09 10.43 9.57
N TYR A 279 7.08 11.53 10.34
CA TYR A 279 6.44 12.78 9.96
C TYR A 279 7.05 13.41 8.71
N ALA A 280 8.37 13.57 8.65
CA ALA A 280 9.05 14.10 7.48
C ALA A 280 8.82 13.22 6.22
N ALA A 281 8.71 11.90 6.38
CA ALA A 281 8.37 10.99 5.29
C ALA A 281 6.97 11.25 4.73
N ILE A 282 5.94 11.32 5.59
CA ILE A 282 4.57 11.55 5.14
C ILE A 282 4.35 12.97 4.62
N GLU A 283 5.05 13.97 5.16
CA GLU A 283 5.09 15.32 4.59
C GLU A 283 5.65 15.32 3.16
N SER A 284 6.73 14.58 2.91
CA SER A 284 7.31 14.43 1.56
C SER A 284 6.34 13.73 0.59
N VAL A 285 5.62 12.71 1.07
CA VAL A 285 4.58 12.01 0.29
C VAL A 285 3.39 12.92 -0.03
N MET A 286 2.93 13.72 0.95
CA MET A 286 1.87 14.71 0.74
C MET A 286 2.29 15.77 -0.29
N LYS A 287 3.53 16.27 -0.18
CA LYS A 287 4.10 17.20 -1.16
C LYS A 287 4.18 16.59 -2.55
N TYR A 288 4.59 15.32 -2.67
CA TYR A 288 4.60 14.61 -3.94
C TYR A 288 3.18 14.53 -4.55
N ALA A 289 2.18 14.22 -3.74
CA ALA A 289 0.79 14.17 -4.20
C ALA A 289 0.28 15.52 -4.73
N MET A 290 0.62 16.63 -4.06
CA MET A 290 0.19 17.96 -4.48
C MET A 290 0.99 18.48 -5.67
N ASP A 291 2.32 18.44 -5.59
CA ASP A 291 3.20 19.13 -6.54
C ASP A 291 3.43 18.30 -7.82
N GLN A 292 3.60 16.98 -7.67
CA GLN A 292 3.96 16.10 -8.80
C GLN A 292 2.73 15.39 -9.37
N LEU A 293 1.79 14.99 -8.51
CA LEU A 293 0.57 14.34 -8.96
C LEU A 293 -0.58 15.31 -9.25
N GLY A 294 -0.48 16.57 -8.81
CA GLY A 294 -1.47 17.62 -9.09
C GLY A 294 -2.76 17.49 -8.29
N TYR A 295 -2.78 16.70 -7.22
CA TYR A 295 -3.96 16.57 -6.36
C TYR A 295 -3.96 17.68 -5.31
N PRO A 296 -4.90 18.64 -5.33
CA PRO A 296 -5.04 19.56 -4.22
C PRO A 296 -5.48 18.80 -2.95
N ALA A 297 -5.19 19.35 -1.76
CA ALA A 297 -5.44 18.67 -0.49
C ALA A 297 -6.91 18.22 -0.34
N GLU A 298 -7.86 19.02 -0.84
CA GLU A 298 -9.30 18.75 -0.82
C GLU A 298 -9.74 17.57 -1.70
N LYS A 299 -8.81 17.01 -2.50
CA LYS A 299 -9.01 15.79 -3.29
C LYS A 299 -8.25 14.59 -2.73
N ILE A 300 -7.44 14.78 -1.70
CA ILE A 300 -6.65 13.72 -1.07
C ILE A 300 -7.45 13.13 0.11
N ILE A 301 -7.52 11.80 0.17
CA ILE A 301 -8.09 11.03 1.27
C ILE A 301 -6.91 10.39 2.03
N LEU A 302 -6.89 10.52 3.35
CA LEU A 302 -5.86 9.93 4.19
C LEU A 302 -6.43 8.67 4.87
N ILE A 303 -5.78 7.52 4.71
CA ILE A 303 -6.14 6.28 5.41
C ILE A 303 -4.93 5.74 6.16
N GLY A 304 -5.09 5.55 7.47
CA GLY A 304 -4.02 5.02 8.33
C GLY A 304 -4.51 3.84 9.16
N PHE A 305 -3.65 2.86 9.37
CA PHE A 305 -3.92 1.73 10.26
C PHE A 305 -2.88 1.64 11.38
N SER A 306 -3.34 1.61 12.65
CA SER A 306 -2.50 1.51 13.84
C SER A 306 -1.40 2.59 13.82
N LEU A 307 -0.11 2.27 13.73
CA LEU A 307 0.98 3.26 13.57
C LEU A 307 0.72 4.30 12.47
N GLY A 308 0.14 3.88 11.34
CA GLY A 308 -0.17 4.78 10.24
C GLY A 308 -1.16 5.88 10.60
N THR A 309 -2.05 5.65 11.58
CA THR A 309 -3.00 6.67 12.05
C THR A 309 -2.28 7.90 12.60
N ALA A 310 -1.16 7.72 13.30
CA ALA A 310 -0.38 8.85 13.83
C ALA A 310 0.25 9.70 12.72
N ALA A 311 0.72 9.05 11.64
CA ALA A 311 1.25 9.75 10.46
C ALA A 311 0.14 10.54 9.74
N MET A 312 -1.04 9.93 9.57
CA MET A 312 -2.19 10.60 8.93
C MET A 312 -2.72 11.76 9.77
N VAL A 313 -2.88 11.60 11.10
CA VAL A 313 -3.31 12.67 12.01
C VAL A 313 -2.36 13.86 11.95
N HIS A 314 -1.05 13.61 11.85
CA HIS A 314 -0.06 14.67 11.72
C HIS A 314 -0.26 15.50 10.44
N VAL A 315 -0.51 14.88 9.28
CA VAL A 315 -0.80 15.62 8.04
C VAL A 315 -2.17 16.30 8.10
N ALA A 316 -3.19 15.63 8.65
CA ALA A 316 -4.53 16.20 8.78
C ALA A 316 -4.61 17.38 9.78
N GLU A 317 -3.63 17.52 10.67
CA GLU A 317 -3.44 18.73 11.50
C GLU A 317 -2.99 19.94 10.65
N MET A 318 -2.26 19.70 9.55
CA MET A 318 -1.68 20.74 8.71
C MET A 318 -2.55 21.08 7.50
N TYR A 319 -3.29 20.11 6.97
CA TYR A 319 -4.11 20.25 5.77
C TYR A 319 -5.55 19.82 6.03
N LYS A 320 -6.49 20.59 5.50
CA LYS A 320 -7.88 20.15 5.37
C LYS A 320 -7.99 19.26 4.13
N VAL A 321 -7.96 17.95 4.36
CA VAL A 321 -8.05 16.93 3.32
C VAL A 321 -9.51 16.58 3.00
N ALA A 322 -9.76 15.85 1.91
CA ALA A 322 -11.10 15.41 1.53
C ALA A 322 -11.77 14.59 2.65
N ALA A 323 -11.00 13.68 3.25
CA ALA A 323 -11.43 12.85 4.36
C ALA A 323 -10.22 12.22 5.08
N LEU A 324 -10.39 11.92 6.37
CA LEU A 324 -9.46 11.16 7.18
C LEU A 324 -10.12 9.87 7.68
N VAL A 325 -9.51 8.72 7.43
CA VAL A 325 -9.97 7.42 7.93
C VAL A 325 -8.88 6.83 8.82
N LEU A 326 -9.24 6.59 10.09
CA LEU A 326 -8.35 6.06 11.11
C LEU A 326 -8.80 4.67 11.54
N ILE A 327 -8.01 3.66 11.24
CA ILE A 327 -8.29 2.27 11.60
C ILE A 327 -7.45 1.91 12.83
N ALA A 328 -8.12 1.48 13.90
CA ALA A 328 -7.54 1.19 15.21
C ALA A 328 -6.53 2.26 15.70
N PRO A 329 -6.91 3.56 15.75
CA PRO A 329 -6.00 4.62 16.13
C PRO A 329 -5.66 4.60 17.62
N PHE A 330 -4.56 5.24 17.97
CA PHE A 330 -4.15 5.44 19.35
C PHE A 330 -3.91 6.91 19.67
N THR A 331 -4.06 7.26 20.95
CA THR A 331 -3.91 8.64 21.46
C THR A 331 -2.46 9.05 21.68
N SER A 332 -1.60 8.11 22.08
CA SER A 332 -0.13 8.17 21.97
C SER A 332 0.50 6.81 22.26
N PHE A 333 1.79 6.65 21.95
CA PHE A 333 2.47 5.38 22.20
C PHE A 333 2.55 5.05 23.70
N PHE A 334 2.91 6.01 24.55
CA PHE A 334 2.94 5.80 26.00
C PHE A 334 1.57 5.40 26.56
N ARG A 335 0.49 5.98 26.04
CA ARG A 335 -0.88 5.68 26.46
C ARG A 335 -1.31 4.25 26.12
N ILE A 336 -0.81 3.70 25.00
CA ILE A 336 -0.96 2.26 24.69
C ILE A 336 -0.26 1.41 25.74
N VAL A 337 1.01 1.71 26.03
CA VAL A 337 1.83 0.94 27.00
C VAL A 337 1.19 0.97 28.39
N CYS A 338 0.68 2.13 28.82
CA CYS A 338 -0.02 2.28 30.09
C CYS A 338 -1.46 1.74 30.10
N ARG A 339 -2.00 1.36 28.93
CA ARG A 339 -3.41 0.98 28.72
C ARG A 339 -4.39 2.01 29.29
N ARG A 340 -4.05 3.30 29.13
CA ARG A 340 -4.83 4.42 29.64
C ARG A 340 -4.85 5.55 28.61
N PRO A 341 -5.91 5.69 27.80
CA PRO A 341 -5.95 6.61 26.67
C PRO A 341 -5.90 8.09 27.07
N SER A 342 -6.22 8.42 28.33
CA SER A 342 -6.31 9.80 28.83
C SER A 342 -5.23 10.16 29.84
N VAL A 343 -4.25 9.27 30.11
CA VAL A 343 -3.17 9.58 31.07
C VAL A 343 -2.29 10.72 30.53
N VAL A 344 -1.83 11.58 31.45
CA VAL A 344 -0.85 12.62 31.13
C VAL A 344 0.42 11.96 30.62
N ARG A 345 0.83 12.36 29.42
CA ARG A 345 2.02 11.80 28.78
C ARG A 345 3.30 12.44 29.32
N PRO A 346 4.42 11.71 29.39
CA PRO A 346 5.72 12.30 29.64
C PRO A 346 6.21 13.12 28.43
N TRP A 347 7.23 13.96 28.65
CA TRP A 347 7.81 14.82 27.61
C TRP A 347 8.48 14.02 26.47
N PHE A 348 8.92 12.79 26.74
CA PHE A 348 9.57 11.87 25.79
C PHE A 348 8.60 10.91 25.09
N ASP A 349 7.29 11.07 25.28
CA ASP A 349 6.29 10.27 24.57
C ASP A 349 6.35 10.52 23.06
N MET A 350 5.91 9.52 22.29
CA MET A 350 5.91 9.53 20.84
C MET A 350 4.49 9.50 20.30
N PHE A 351 4.29 10.18 19.18
CA PHE A 351 3.03 10.19 18.43
C PHE A 351 1.85 10.74 19.26
N PRO A 352 1.88 12.01 19.70
CA PRO A 352 0.83 12.60 20.53
C PRO A 352 -0.43 12.93 19.70
N SER A 353 -1.06 11.89 19.14
CA SER A 353 -2.22 12.00 18.24
C SER A 353 -3.40 12.72 18.91
N LEU A 354 -3.63 12.52 20.21
CA LEU A 354 -4.72 13.18 20.93
C LEU A 354 -4.55 14.70 20.93
N GLU A 355 -3.35 15.19 21.19
CA GLU A 355 -3.03 16.61 21.18
C GLU A 355 -3.19 17.21 19.78
N LYS A 356 -2.70 16.50 18.76
CA LYS A 356 -2.77 16.92 17.35
C LYS A 356 -4.20 16.91 16.81
N SER A 357 -5.00 15.94 17.22
CA SER A 357 -6.36 15.69 16.70
C SER A 357 -7.31 16.89 16.86
N ARG A 358 -7.08 17.75 17.85
CA ARG A 358 -7.88 18.96 18.09
C ARG A 358 -7.82 19.99 16.95
N LYS A 359 -6.78 19.92 16.13
CA LYS A 359 -6.59 20.80 14.97
C LYS A 359 -7.07 20.16 13.66
N VAL A 360 -7.47 18.90 13.68
CA VAL A 360 -7.99 18.22 12.50
C VAL A 360 -9.38 18.77 12.21
N THR A 361 -9.55 19.35 11.02
CA THR A 361 -10.83 19.93 10.56
C THR A 361 -11.45 19.17 9.40
N SER A 362 -10.79 18.09 8.96
CA SER A 362 -11.24 17.23 7.87
C SER A 362 -12.34 16.28 8.37
N PRO A 363 -13.35 15.94 7.53
CA PRO A 363 -14.31 14.89 7.86
C PRO A 363 -13.58 13.61 8.21
N THR A 364 -13.83 13.07 9.40
CA THR A 364 -13.08 11.93 9.94
C THR A 364 -13.98 10.73 10.23
N LEU A 365 -13.52 9.54 9.88
CA LEU A 365 -14.08 8.26 10.32
C LEU A 365 -13.03 7.52 11.16
N ILE A 366 -13.42 7.10 12.35
CA ILE A 366 -12.65 6.18 13.19
C ILE A 366 -13.33 4.81 13.14
N CYS A 367 -12.57 3.77 12.78
CA CYS A 367 -13.00 2.38 12.88
C CYS A 367 -12.16 1.67 13.95
N HIS A 368 -12.79 1.00 14.92
CA HIS A 368 -12.08 0.32 16.01
C HIS A 368 -12.76 -0.98 16.42
N GLY A 369 -11.97 -2.02 16.74
CA GLY A 369 -12.50 -3.29 17.23
C GLY A 369 -12.66 -3.29 18.75
N GLU A 370 -13.82 -3.72 19.27
CA GLU A 370 -14.04 -3.82 20.72
C GLU A 370 -13.18 -4.91 21.38
N LYS A 371 -12.70 -5.89 20.60
CA LYS A 371 -11.77 -6.95 21.06
C LYS A 371 -10.31 -6.63 20.73
N ASP A 372 -9.99 -5.36 20.53
CA ASP A 372 -8.63 -4.90 20.35
C ASP A 372 -7.88 -4.82 21.69
N TYR A 373 -7.10 -5.86 22.00
CA TYR A 373 -6.27 -5.93 23.21
C TYR A 373 -4.88 -5.30 23.06
N ILE A 374 -4.53 -4.83 21.86
CA ILE A 374 -3.25 -4.16 21.58
C ILE A 374 -3.42 -2.66 21.75
N VAL A 375 -4.42 -2.10 21.07
CA VAL A 375 -4.82 -0.69 21.18
C VAL A 375 -6.29 -0.69 21.56
N GLY A 376 -6.60 -0.54 22.85
CA GLY A 376 -7.99 -0.53 23.32
C GLY A 376 -8.87 0.47 22.55
N HIS A 377 -10.12 0.09 22.25
CA HIS A 377 -11.05 0.95 21.51
C HIS A 377 -11.34 2.29 22.20
N GLU A 378 -11.06 2.39 23.50
CA GLU A 378 -11.14 3.62 24.27
C GLU A 378 -10.23 4.72 23.72
N HIS A 379 -9.15 4.36 23.01
CA HIS A 379 -8.35 5.33 22.27
C HIS A 379 -9.12 5.97 21.11
N GLY A 380 -9.88 5.18 20.35
CA GLY A 380 -10.73 5.66 19.27
C GLY A 380 -11.87 6.55 19.80
N VAL A 381 -12.49 6.15 20.92
CA VAL A 381 -13.51 6.96 21.62
C VAL A 381 -12.92 8.32 22.03
N GLN A 382 -11.76 8.32 22.67
CA GLN A 382 -11.10 9.54 23.14
C GLN A 382 -10.73 10.49 21.99
N LEU A 383 -10.34 9.96 20.82
CA LEU A 383 -10.05 10.76 19.63
C LEU A 383 -11.32 11.30 18.96
N LYS A 384 -12.41 10.52 18.92
CA LYS A 384 -13.69 11.00 18.42
C LYS A 384 -14.19 12.22 19.22
N ASP A 385 -13.90 12.29 20.51
CA ASP A 385 -14.29 13.43 21.35
C ASP A 385 -13.44 14.70 21.12
N THR A 386 -12.26 14.57 20.52
CA THR A 386 -11.37 15.72 20.25
C THR A 386 -11.40 16.20 18.81
N ILE A 387 -11.81 15.37 17.85
CA ILE A 387 -11.94 15.74 16.45
C ILE A 387 -13.37 16.31 16.22
N PRO A 388 -13.52 17.57 15.77
CA PRO A 388 -14.82 18.23 15.66
C PRO A 388 -15.83 17.55 14.73
N ASP A 389 -15.38 17.04 13.57
CA ASP A 389 -16.20 16.37 12.57
C ASP A 389 -15.74 14.91 12.45
N CYS A 390 -16.20 14.08 13.39
CA CYS A 390 -15.75 12.70 13.52
C CYS A 390 -16.90 11.71 13.76
N GLU A 391 -16.97 10.70 12.91
CA GLU A 391 -17.80 9.52 13.08
C GLU A 391 -16.98 8.39 13.72
N LEU A 392 -17.60 7.59 14.58
CA LEU A 392 -16.97 6.41 15.21
C LEU A 392 -17.77 5.16 14.86
N HIS A 393 -17.07 4.12 14.42
CA HIS A 393 -17.63 2.81 14.13
C HIS A 393 -16.87 1.74 14.94
N LEU A 394 -17.57 1.11 15.88
CA LEU A 394 -17.04 0.06 16.74
C LEU A 394 -17.49 -1.33 16.26
N LEU A 395 -16.54 -2.20 15.95
CA LEU A 395 -16.79 -3.58 15.52
C LEU A 395 -16.72 -4.53 16.72
N LYS A 396 -17.85 -5.11 17.11
CA LYS A 396 -18.00 -5.89 18.35
C LYS A 396 -17.04 -7.07 18.50
N ASN A 397 -16.68 -7.70 17.38
CA ASN A 397 -15.88 -8.92 17.39
C ASN A 397 -14.48 -8.75 16.82
N ALA A 398 -14.14 -7.58 16.29
CA ALA A 398 -12.87 -7.37 15.61
C ALA A 398 -11.72 -7.22 16.62
N SER A 399 -10.61 -7.90 16.33
CA SER A 399 -9.33 -7.72 17.03
C SER A 399 -8.46 -6.67 16.35
N HIS A 400 -7.33 -6.28 16.96
CA HIS A 400 -6.39 -5.31 16.36
C HIS A 400 -5.98 -5.67 14.93
N GLN A 401 -5.68 -6.94 14.69
CA GLN A 401 -5.25 -7.42 13.37
C GLN A 401 -6.45 -7.80 12.51
N GLY A 402 -7.51 -8.34 13.12
CA GLY A 402 -8.68 -8.84 12.41
C GLY A 402 -9.52 -7.73 11.77
N ILE A 403 -9.59 -6.54 12.40
CA ILE A 403 -10.41 -5.41 11.90
C ILE A 403 -10.12 -5.07 10.44
N PHE A 404 -8.87 -5.21 10.00
CA PHE A 404 -8.48 -4.88 8.63
C PHE A 404 -9.10 -5.83 7.60
N CYS A 405 -9.42 -7.06 8.00
CA CYS A 405 -10.05 -8.07 7.15
C CYS A 405 -11.58 -8.09 7.29
N GLU A 406 -12.16 -7.27 8.17
CA GLU A 406 -13.61 -7.24 8.37
C GLU A 406 -14.29 -6.49 7.23
N ARG A 407 -15.17 -7.18 6.51
CA ARG A 407 -15.96 -6.59 5.42
C ARG A 407 -16.82 -5.41 5.91
N GLU A 408 -17.40 -5.56 7.10
CA GLU A 408 -18.20 -4.51 7.77
C GLU A 408 -17.43 -3.18 7.88
N MET A 409 -16.12 -3.24 8.19
CA MET A 409 -15.29 -2.05 8.32
C MET A 409 -15.11 -1.35 6.97
N TRP A 410 -14.81 -2.11 5.90
CA TRP A 410 -14.61 -1.54 4.57
C TRP A 410 -15.90 -1.01 3.96
N ASP A 411 -17.03 -1.69 4.13
CA ASP A 411 -18.35 -1.19 3.71
C ASP A 411 -18.66 0.15 4.38
N ARG A 412 -18.31 0.29 5.68
CA ARG A 412 -18.48 1.55 6.40
C ARG A 412 -17.57 2.67 5.87
N VAL A 413 -16.34 2.34 5.47
CA VAL A 413 -15.40 3.29 4.84
C VAL A 413 -15.93 3.74 3.48
N GLU A 414 -16.39 2.82 2.64
CA GLU A 414 -16.97 3.13 1.33
C GLU A 414 -18.20 4.03 1.49
N GLN A 415 -19.12 3.70 2.40
CA GLN A 415 -20.30 4.51 2.69
C GLN A 415 -19.92 5.93 3.14
N PHE A 416 -18.93 6.05 4.03
CA PHE A 416 -18.44 7.33 4.52
C PHE A 416 -17.86 8.19 3.38
N LEU A 417 -16.99 7.62 2.57
CA LEU A 417 -16.38 8.33 1.43
C LEU A 417 -17.41 8.67 0.35
N GLY A 418 -18.38 7.78 0.10
CA GLY A 418 -19.51 8.04 -0.79
C GLY A 418 -20.35 9.23 -0.32
N THR A 419 -20.62 9.32 0.98
CA THR A 419 -21.47 10.37 1.56
C THR A 419 -20.74 11.70 1.74
N ARG A 420 -19.53 11.68 2.31
CA ARG A 420 -18.78 12.89 2.71
C ARG A 420 -17.94 13.46 1.56
N VAL A 421 -17.36 12.61 0.72
CA VAL A 421 -16.48 13.01 -0.39
C VAL A 421 -17.20 12.94 -1.74
N GLY A 422 -18.13 12.00 -1.90
CA GLY A 422 -18.82 11.76 -3.17
C GLY A 422 -17.95 11.05 -4.18
N ILE A 423 -17.12 10.08 -3.78
CA ILE A 423 -16.14 9.41 -4.65
C ILE A 423 -16.74 8.91 -5.98
N THR A 424 -17.91 8.27 -5.96
CA THR A 424 -18.61 7.81 -7.18
C THR A 424 -19.15 8.97 -8.02
N ARG A 425 -19.74 9.99 -7.38
CA ARG A 425 -20.23 11.20 -8.06
C ARG A 425 -19.10 11.97 -8.73
N ASN A 426 -17.95 12.07 -8.05
CA ASN A 426 -16.76 12.75 -8.57
C ASN A 426 -16.27 12.06 -9.85
N TRP A 427 -16.33 10.73 -9.91
CA TRP A 427 -16.06 9.98 -11.14
C TRP A 427 -17.04 10.33 -12.25
N ILE A 428 -18.34 10.30 -12.00
CA ILE A 428 -19.37 10.65 -13.00
C ILE A 428 -19.09 12.05 -13.57
N ASN A 429 -18.87 13.03 -12.70
CA ASN A 429 -18.57 14.41 -13.11
C ASN A 429 -17.26 14.50 -13.89
N HIS A 430 -16.22 13.78 -13.45
CA HIS A 430 -14.92 13.77 -14.11
C HIS A 430 -15.02 13.26 -15.55
N LEU A 431 -15.77 12.16 -15.76
CA LEU A 431 -16.00 11.60 -17.09
C LEU A 431 -16.86 12.51 -17.99
N GLN A 432 -17.75 13.33 -17.41
CA GLN A 432 -18.61 14.27 -18.14
C GLN A 432 -17.92 15.60 -18.47
N SER A 433 -16.98 16.05 -17.62
CA SER A 433 -16.23 17.30 -17.80
C SER A 433 -15.17 17.24 -18.90
N GLU A 434 -14.91 16.05 -19.44
CA GLU A 434 -13.98 15.85 -20.53
C GLU A 434 -14.62 16.29 -21.85
N PRO A 435 -13.98 17.16 -22.65
CA PRO A 435 -14.55 17.63 -23.91
C PRO A 435 -14.81 16.42 -24.81
N SER A 436 -16.07 16.23 -25.19
CA SER A 436 -16.43 15.30 -26.25
C SER A 436 -15.71 15.74 -27.51
N THR A 437 -14.79 14.94 -28.01
CA THR A 437 -14.33 15.07 -29.39
C THR A 437 -15.58 15.07 -30.28
N SER A 438 -15.84 16.18 -30.97
CA SER A 438 -17.09 16.33 -31.70
C SER A 438 -17.15 15.30 -32.85
N PRO A 439 -18.34 14.84 -33.24
CA PRO A 439 -18.49 13.95 -34.41
C PRO A 439 -17.94 14.53 -35.72
N ALA A 440 -17.67 15.84 -35.77
CA ALA A 440 -17.15 16.51 -36.97
C ALA A 440 -15.68 16.13 -37.25
N GLU A 441 -14.85 15.87 -36.23
CA GLU A 441 -13.47 15.38 -36.45
C GLU A 441 -13.43 13.92 -36.93
N ILE A 442 -14.53 13.17 -36.74
CA ILE A 442 -14.67 11.81 -37.26
C ILE A 442 -15.02 11.83 -38.76
N SER A 443 -15.58 12.94 -39.27
CA SER A 443 -16.02 13.07 -40.66
C SER A 443 -14.84 13.32 -41.62
N GLU A 444 -13.86 14.13 -41.21
CA GLU A 444 -12.67 14.44 -42.03
C GLU A 444 -11.72 13.24 -42.19
N VAL A 445 -11.74 12.28 -41.25
CA VAL A 445 -10.90 11.08 -41.33
C VAL A 445 -11.53 10.00 -42.22
N ILE A 446 -12.84 10.04 -42.45
CA ILE A 446 -13.57 9.02 -43.23
C ILE A 446 -13.60 9.36 -44.73
N GLU A 447 -13.46 10.63 -45.13
CA GLU A 447 -13.59 11.02 -46.56
C GLU A 447 -12.29 11.00 -47.39
N ASN A 448 -11.11 10.75 -46.81
CA ASN A 448 -9.88 10.58 -47.61
C ASN A 448 -9.00 9.41 -47.18
N PRO A 449 -9.38 8.15 -47.50
CA PRO A 449 -8.44 7.06 -47.56
C PRO A 449 -7.80 7.04 -48.97
N VAL A 450 -6.47 7.06 -49.02
CA VAL A 450 -5.60 6.93 -50.20
C VAL A 450 -5.10 8.27 -50.80
N SER A 451 -3.94 8.71 -50.31
CA SER A 451 -2.83 8.98 -51.24
C SER A 451 -1.54 8.43 -50.63
N SER A 452 -0.98 7.45 -51.33
CA SER A 452 0.31 6.81 -51.09
C SER A 452 1.44 7.82 -50.99
N ARG A 453 2.28 7.73 -49.95
CA ARG A 453 3.68 8.13 -50.06
C ARG A 453 4.61 7.00 -49.63
N THR A 454 5.17 6.42 -50.67
CA THR A 454 6.33 5.54 -50.74
C THR A 454 7.43 5.99 -49.77
N VAL A 455 7.95 5.03 -49.01
CA VAL A 455 9.17 5.17 -48.22
C VAL A 455 10.36 5.20 -49.18
N GLU A 456 11.02 6.34 -49.33
CA GLU A 456 12.39 6.39 -49.86
C GLU A 456 13.38 6.62 -48.72
N ARG A 457 14.39 5.75 -48.70
CA ARG A 457 15.56 5.79 -47.81
C ARG A 457 16.36 7.06 -48.07
N VAL A 458 16.60 7.86 -47.03
CA VAL A 458 17.61 8.92 -47.08
C VAL A 458 18.94 8.36 -46.60
N THR A 459 19.87 8.18 -47.54
CA THR A 459 21.31 8.08 -47.28
C THR A 459 21.99 9.28 -47.94
N GLY A 460 22.73 10.07 -47.17
CA GLY A 460 23.75 10.98 -47.69
C GLY A 460 23.55 12.47 -47.36
N ASP A 461 24.28 12.95 -46.37
CA ASP A 461 24.83 14.31 -46.33
C ASP A 461 26.13 14.36 -47.17
N PRO A 462 26.74 15.53 -47.46
CA PRO A 462 26.23 16.90 -47.61
C PRO A 462 26.79 17.59 -48.88
N LYS A 463 26.25 18.75 -49.32
CA LYS A 463 27.03 19.86 -49.92
C LYS A 463 26.19 21.11 -50.27
N PHE A 464 26.68 22.23 -49.73
CA PHE A 464 26.54 23.65 -50.10
C PHE A 464 26.12 23.99 -51.54
N HIS A 465 25.19 24.94 -51.71
CA HIS A 465 25.45 26.26 -52.32
C HIS A 465 24.21 27.19 -52.17
N GLY A 466 24.46 28.44 -51.80
CA GLY A 466 23.41 29.43 -51.54
C GLY A 466 22.83 30.10 -52.77
N LYS A 467 21.71 30.80 -52.56
CA LYS A 467 21.40 32.09 -53.18
C LYS A 467 20.21 32.73 -52.46
N SER A 468 20.48 33.92 -51.96
CA SER A 468 19.54 34.99 -51.63
C SER A 468 18.55 35.26 -52.77
N ILE A 469 17.30 35.58 -52.43
CA ILE A 469 16.50 36.64 -53.07
C ILE A 469 15.55 37.21 -51.99
N ASN A 470 15.71 38.51 -51.75
CA ASN A 470 14.76 39.38 -51.06
C ASN A 470 13.50 39.56 -51.91
N LEU A 471 12.35 39.73 -51.26
CA LEU A 471 11.30 40.62 -51.74
C LEU A 471 10.50 41.15 -50.53
N GLU A 472 10.71 42.43 -50.27
CA GLU A 472 9.92 43.30 -49.41
C GLU A 472 8.50 43.53 -49.97
N ASN A 473 7.68 44.17 -49.13
CA ASN A 473 6.30 44.67 -49.29
C ASN A 473 5.30 43.79 -48.53
N GLY A 474 4.60 44.22 -47.48
CA GLY A 474 4.40 45.55 -46.89
C GLY A 474 2.95 45.64 -46.42
N ILE A 475 2.74 46.20 -45.20
CA ILE A 475 1.49 46.86 -44.72
C ILE A 475 0.29 45.91 -44.55
N GLY A 476 -0.50 45.88 -43.48
CA GLY A 476 -0.66 46.69 -42.27
C GLY A 476 -2.03 46.33 -41.67
N LEU A 477 -2.12 46.40 -40.34
CA LEU A 477 -3.30 46.69 -39.49
C LEU A 477 -4.68 46.12 -39.88
N ASN A 478 -5.15 45.16 -39.07
CA ASN A 478 -6.20 45.40 -38.07
C ASN A 478 -6.09 44.37 -36.93
#